data_AF-A0A846SMB8-F1
#
_entry.id   AF-A0A846SMB8-F1
#
_cell.length_a   1.000
_cell.length_b   1.000
_cell.length_c   1.000
_cell.angle_alpha   90.00
_cell.angle_beta   90.00
_cell.angle_gamma   90.00
#
_symmetry.space_group_name_H-M   'P 1'
#
loop_
_entity.id
_entity.type
_entity.pdbx_description
1 polymer ?
#
loop_
_entity_poly.entity_id
_entity_poly.type
_entity_poly.pdbx_seq_one_letter_code
_entity_poly.pdbx_strand_id
1 'polypeptide(L)'
;MDALVSANLIWTILALAALAINVIALIYIPRDRKPTAAMAWLLLVFLVPFVGMGLYLLIGNFRLPKKRRDEQQRITAMIAAAAVDHPDAQAPRWLQRVAQQNHALTGLPVVGDSSAELIDDYQGSIDAMAAAIDTAERYVHVEFYIAARDATTQGFFLAMERAVARGVSVRLLADYIASRKIPKSEETFAELDRIGVTWSWMLPVRPFKGQYQRPDLRNHRKLVVVDGRVGFVGSQNLISRDYNAEKNIKRGLMWQELIARVEGPVVAQVDAVFLSDWLIETGEDLSAVERVPASAVPTPAGADLHCQMVPSGPAYGTENNLRMFLSLIHGATEKVILTSPYFVPDEAMIYAITTACQRGLDVQLFVSELGDQGMVYHAQRSYYETLLRAGVRIFLYPAPYILHAKHFSIDDDVAVIGSSNMDIRSFSLNSEMSLLVRGESFVAQMRDVEQKYRTAGRELTLDEWLREPAKSTFLDGVFRLTSALN
;
A
#
# COMPACT_ATOMS: atom_id res chain seq x y z
N MET A 1 -25.05 47.73 31.71
CA MET A 1 -25.01 47.38 30.27
C MET A 1 -26.24 46.57 29.96
N ASP A 2 -27.06 47.02 29.02
CA ASP A 2 -28.26 46.28 28.61
C ASP A 2 -27.87 44.88 28.12
N ALA A 3 -28.59 43.86 28.57
CA ALA A 3 -28.40 42.48 28.14
C ALA A 3 -28.46 42.38 26.60
N LEU A 4 -29.28 43.22 25.97
CA LEU A 4 -29.43 43.31 24.53
C LEU A 4 -28.19 43.90 23.83
N VAL A 5 -27.58 44.95 24.40
CA VAL A 5 -26.33 45.53 23.89
C VAL A 5 -25.19 44.52 23.99
N SER A 6 -25.12 43.79 25.10
CA SER A 6 -24.11 42.75 25.32
C SER A 6 -24.30 41.59 24.34
N ALA A 7 -25.54 41.13 24.12
CA ALA A 7 -25.86 40.09 23.16
C ALA A 7 -25.53 40.51 21.72
N ASN A 8 -25.90 41.72 21.30
CA ASN A 8 -25.59 42.25 19.97
C ASN A 8 -24.09 42.38 19.73
N LEU A 9 -23.33 42.81 20.73
CA LEU A 9 -21.87 42.88 20.66
C LEU A 9 -21.27 41.48 20.49
N ILE A 10 -21.73 40.48 21.26
CA ILE A 10 -21.28 39.09 21.13
C ILE A 10 -21.58 38.55 19.74
N TRP A 11 -22.81 38.72 19.23
CA TRP A 11 -23.19 38.27 17.89
C TRP A 11 -22.35 38.94 16.79
N THR A 12 -22.09 40.24 16.91
CA THR A 12 -21.25 40.97 15.96
C THR A 12 -19.81 40.45 15.98
N ILE A 13 -19.25 40.21 17.16
CA ILE A 13 -17.90 39.62 17.32
C ILE A 13 -17.84 38.23 16.70
N LEU A 14 -18.83 37.37 16.98
CA LEU A 14 -18.89 36.02 16.41
C LEU A 14 -19.03 36.04 14.88
N ALA A 15 -19.84 36.95 14.33
CA ALA A 15 -20.00 37.12 12.90
C ALA A 15 -18.71 37.61 12.22
N LEU A 16 -18.01 38.57 12.81
CA LEU A 16 -16.72 39.04 12.31
C LEU A 16 -15.64 37.95 12.40
N ALA A 17 -15.63 37.17 13.48
CA ALA A 17 -14.72 36.03 13.63
C ALA A 17 -15.00 34.94 12.58
N ALA A 18 -16.26 34.59 12.35
CA ALA A 18 -16.68 33.67 11.30
C ALA A 18 -16.27 34.15 9.90
N LEU A 19 -16.46 35.44 9.60
CA LEU A 19 -16.03 36.04 8.34
C LEU A 19 -14.51 35.97 8.18
N ALA A 20 -13.75 36.31 9.22
CA ALA A 20 -12.29 36.21 9.21
C ALA A 20 -11.82 34.77 8.97
N ILE A 21 -12.43 33.78 9.64
CA ILE A 21 -12.16 32.35 9.41
C ILE A 21 -12.41 31.97 7.96
N ASN A 22 -13.53 32.39 7.37
CA ASN A 22 -13.86 32.08 5.98
C ASN A 22 -12.87 32.71 4.98
N VAL A 23 -12.47 33.96 5.20
CA VAL A 23 -11.46 34.64 4.36
C VAL A 23 -10.11 33.94 4.47
N ILE A 24 -9.66 33.61 5.68
CA ILE A 24 -8.41 32.87 5.91
C ILE A 24 -8.47 31.49 5.25
N ALA A 25 -9.58 30.78 5.40
CA ALA A 25 -9.81 29.47 4.82
C ALA A 25 -9.71 29.52 3.28
N LEU A 26 -10.36 30.50 2.65
CA LEU A 26 -10.32 30.69 1.19
C LEU A 26 -8.90 30.90 0.65
N ILE A 27 -8.02 31.57 1.42
CA ILE A 27 -6.64 31.83 1.01
C ILE A 27 -5.72 30.63 1.30
N TYR A 28 -5.96 29.93 2.42
CA TYR A 28 -5.03 28.92 2.93
C TYR A 28 -5.37 27.48 2.51
N ILE A 29 -6.65 27.10 2.52
CA ILE A 29 -7.09 25.72 2.25
C ILE A 29 -6.76 25.27 0.81
N PRO A 30 -6.92 26.09 -0.24
CA PRO A 30 -6.61 25.65 -1.61
C PRO A 30 -5.13 25.40 -1.90
N ARG A 31 -4.21 25.89 -1.04
CA ARG A 31 -2.76 25.72 -1.27
C ARG A 31 -2.37 24.26 -1.13
N ASP A 32 -1.61 23.75 -2.10
CA ASP A 32 -1.04 22.41 -2.12
C ASP A 32 -2.07 21.26 -1.97
N ARG A 33 -3.33 21.45 -2.40
CA ARG A 33 -4.40 20.44 -2.32
C ARG A 33 -5.06 20.20 -3.66
N LYS A 34 -5.62 18.99 -3.83
CA LYS A 34 -6.53 18.69 -4.93
C LYS A 34 -7.75 19.62 -4.82
N PRO A 35 -8.25 20.21 -5.94
CA PRO A 35 -9.37 21.14 -5.90
C PRO A 35 -10.61 20.57 -5.21
N THR A 36 -10.92 19.30 -5.43
CA THR A 36 -12.07 18.60 -4.83
C THR A 36 -11.97 18.55 -3.29
N ALA A 37 -10.82 18.14 -2.76
CA ALA A 37 -10.56 18.13 -1.32
C ALA A 37 -10.60 19.55 -0.72
N ALA A 38 -10.01 20.54 -1.40
CA ALA A 38 -10.07 21.93 -0.96
C ALA A 38 -11.51 22.46 -0.90
N MET A 39 -12.33 22.15 -1.92
CA MET A 39 -13.74 22.53 -1.96
C MET A 39 -14.55 21.89 -0.83
N ALA A 40 -14.32 20.60 -0.52
CA ALA A 40 -14.99 19.93 0.59
C ALA A 40 -14.70 20.61 1.94
N TRP A 41 -13.43 20.97 2.19
CA TRP A 41 -13.02 21.69 3.39
C TRP A 41 -13.58 23.12 3.44
N LEU A 42 -13.55 23.84 2.32
CA LEU A 42 -14.13 25.19 2.23
C LEU A 42 -15.63 25.16 2.50
N LEU A 43 -16.36 24.19 1.95
CA LEU A 43 -17.79 24.04 2.18
C LEU A 43 -18.09 23.82 3.67
N LEU A 44 -17.34 22.91 4.32
CA LEU A 44 -17.49 22.65 5.76
C LEU A 44 -17.20 23.89 6.60
N VAL A 45 -16.12 24.62 6.28
CA VAL A 45 -15.77 25.86 6.98
C VAL A 45 -16.82 26.95 6.72
N PHE A 46 -17.32 27.11 5.50
CA PHE A 46 -18.33 28.14 5.21
C PHE A 46 -19.67 27.87 5.91
N LEU A 47 -20.07 26.60 6.04
CA LEU A 47 -21.29 26.21 6.73
C LEU A 47 -21.16 26.31 8.26
N VAL A 48 -20.02 25.88 8.82
CA VAL A 48 -19.79 25.85 10.27
C VAL A 48 -18.35 26.30 10.59
N PRO A 49 -18.04 27.62 10.54
CA PRO A 49 -16.66 28.14 10.53
C PRO A 49 -15.76 27.63 11.66
N PHE A 50 -16.25 27.70 12.90
CA PHE A 50 -15.45 27.30 14.06
C PHE A 50 -15.16 25.79 14.09
N VAL A 51 -16.18 24.97 13.83
CA VAL A 51 -16.05 23.50 13.82
C VAL A 51 -15.26 23.05 12.60
N GLY A 52 -15.58 23.58 11.42
CA GLY A 52 -14.90 23.25 10.17
C GLY A 52 -13.42 23.61 10.20
N MET A 53 -13.06 24.79 10.72
CA MET A 53 -11.65 25.17 10.87
C MET A 53 -10.95 24.31 11.92
N GLY A 54 -11.61 24.01 13.04
CA GLY A 54 -11.06 23.10 14.07
C GLY A 54 -10.75 21.71 13.51
N LEU A 55 -11.70 21.12 12.76
CA LEU A 55 -11.50 19.84 12.08
C LEU A 55 -10.41 19.92 11.01
N TYR A 56 -10.39 21.00 10.21
CA TYR A 56 -9.35 21.20 9.20
C TYR A 56 -7.95 21.25 9.81
N LEU A 57 -7.76 21.92 10.94
CA LEU A 57 -6.48 21.98 11.64
C LEU A 57 -6.06 20.62 12.24
N LEU A 58 -7.03 19.80 12.63
CA LEU A 58 -6.79 18.46 13.19
C LEU A 58 -6.43 17.40 12.14
N ILE A 59 -7.13 17.37 11.00
CA ILE A 59 -7.03 16.28 10.01
C ILE A 59 -6.81 16.75 8.56
N GLY A 60 -6.98 18.03 8.25
CA GLY A 60 -6.96 18.57 6.88
C GLY A 60 -5.57 18.69 6.22
N ASN A 61 -4.48 18.47 6.96
CA ASN A 61 -3.13 18.40 6.40
C ASN A 61 -2.67 16.93 6.32
N PHE A 62 -2.42 16.44 5.10
CA PHE A 62 -2.04 15.05 4.80
C PHE A 62 -0.52 14.80 4.85
N ARG A 63 0.29 15.84 5.10
CA ARG A 63 1.75 15.71 5.08
C ARG A 63 2.27 15.18 6.42
N LEU A 64 3.22 14.26 6.35
CA LEU A 64 4.03 13.89 7.51
C LEU A 64 4.83 15.10 8.05
N PRO A 65 5.21 15.07 9.35
CA PRO A 65 6.06 16.09 9.96
C PRO A 65 7.30 16.37 9.09
N LYS A 66 7.67 17.66 8.97
CA LYS A 66 8.78 18.10 8.09
C LYS A 66 10.06 17.29 8.30
N LYS A 67 10.45 17.04 9.56
CA LYS A 67 11.63 16.23 9.91
C LYS A 67 11.65 14.85 9.22
N ARG A 68 10.51 14.15 9.17
CA ARG A 68 10.41 12.83 8.53
C ARG A 68 10.54 12.93 7.00
N ARG A 69 9.96 13.97 6.40
CA ARG A 69 10.04 14.18 4.95
C ARG A 69 11.46 14.57 4.53
N ASP A 70 12.12 15.44 5.29
CA ASP A 70 13.51 15.84 5.04
C ASP A 70 14.44 14.63 5.19
N GLU A 71 14.20 13.75 6.18
CA GLU A 71 14.96 12.52 6.35
C GLU A 71 14.73 11.52 5.22
N GLN A 72 13.48 11.34 4.77
CA GLN A 72 13.18 10.52 3.58
C GLN A 72 13.92 11.05 2.34
N GLN A 73 13.95 12.37 2.12
CA GLN A 73 14.66 12.97 1.00
C GLN A 73 16.17 12.73 1.08
N ARG A 74 16.76 12.83 2.28
CA ARG A 74 18.16 12.52 2.54
C ARG A 74 18.47 11.07 2.18
N ILE A 75 17.64 10.13 2.63
CA ILE A 75 17.79 8.71 2.37
C ILE A 75 17.65 8.41 0.87
N THR A 76 16.64 8.95 0.20
CA THR A 76 16.46 8.81 -1.25
C THR A 76 17.69 9.29 -2.03
N ALA A 77 18.29 10.42 -1.63
CA ALA A 77 19.51 10.92 -2.26
C ALA A 77 20.72 10.00 -2.02
N MET A 78 20.86 9.42 -0.82
CA MET A 78 21.91 8.45 -0.53
C MET A 78 21.74 7.16 -1.34
N ILE A 79 20.52 6.65 -1.47
CA ILE A 79 20.22 5.48 -2.30
C ILE A 79 20.59 5.76 -3.76
N ALA A 80 20.15 6.91 -4.30
CA ALA A 80 20.45 7.30 -5.68
C ALA A 80 21.96 7.46 -5.94
N ALA A 81 22.72 7.97 -4.97
CA ALA A 81 24.16 8.12 -5.10
C ALA A 81 24.92 6.78 -5.09
N ALA A 82 24.37 5.76 -4.42
CA ALA A 82 24.93 4.41 -4.36
C ALA A 82 24.39 3.48 -5.46
N ALA A 83 23.40 3.94 -6.23
CA ALA A 83 22.75 3.15 -7.27
C ALA A 83 23.67 2.99 -8.48
N VAL A 84 23.81 1.74 -8.92
CA VAL A 84 24.36 1.42 -10.24
C VAL A 84 23.19 1.03 -11.13
N ASP A 85 22.95 1.83 -12.17
CA ASP A 85 21.86 1.57 -13.10
C ASP A 85 22.25 0.43 -14.05
N HIS A 86 21.39 -0.57 -14.15
CA HIS A 86 21.51 -1.66 -15.11
C HIS A 86 20.29 -1.59 -16.04
N PRO A 87 20.30 -0.66 -17.01
CA PRO A 87 19.17 -0.47 -17.89
C PRO A 87 18.89 -1.76 -18.66
N ASP A 88 17.62 -2.19 -18.64
CA ASP A 88 17.15 -3.28 -19.48
C ASP A 88 17.13 -2.81 -20.94
N ALA A 89 18.21 -3.11 -21.68
CA ALA A 89 18.36 -2.73 -23.08
C ALA A 89 17.32 -3.42 -23.99
N GLN A 90 16.76 -4.56 -23.56
CA GLN A 90 15.73 -5.29 -24.31
C GLN A 90 14.32 -4.77 -24.02
N ALA A 91 14.16 -3.86 -23.04
CA ALA A 91 12.86 -3.30 -22.71
C ALA A 91 12.34 -2.43 -23.85
N PRO A 92 11.04 -2.48 -24.16
CA PRO A 92 10.47 -1.54 -25.09
C PRO A 92 10.69 -0.12 -24.57
N ARG A 93 10.88 0.83 -25.49
CA ARG A 93 11.27 2.21 -25.14
C ARG A 93 10.31 2.86 -24.14
N TRP A 94 9.02 2.55 -24.21
CA TRP A 94 8.03 3.08 -23.26
C TRP A 94 8.33 2.59 -21.83
N LEU A 95 8.66 1.31 -21.63
CA LEU A 95 8.97 0.73 -20.33
C LEU A 95 10.29 1.25 -19.76
N GLN A 96 11.31 1.45 -20.60
CA GLN A 96 12.55 2.13 -20.19
C GLN A 96 12.28 3.53 -19.63
N ARG A 97 11.29 4.25 -20.18
CA ARG A 97 10.89 5.57 -19.65
C ARG A 97 10.13 5.46 -18.34
N VAL A 98 9.33 4.41 -18.15
CA VAL A 98 8.71 4.11 -16.84
C VAL A 98 9.79 3.82 -15.79
N ALA A 99 10.78 2.99 -16.13
CA ALA A 99 11.91 2.69 -15.26
C ALA A 99 12.70 3.96 -14.87
N GLN A 100 12.98 4.83 -15.84
CA GLN A 100 13.64 6.13 -15.61
C GLN A 100 12.78 7.05 -14.73
N GLN A 101 11.47 7.11 -14.95
CA GLN A 101 10.53 7.84 -14.11
C GLN A 101 10.60 7.34 -12.67
N ASN A 102 10.49 6.03 -12.47
CA ASN A 102 10.54 5.41 -11.15
C ASN A 102 11.87 5.68 -10.44
N HIS A 103 12.99 5.59 -11.16
CA HIS A 103 14.32 5.91 -10.62
C HIS A 103 14.39 7.38 -10.18
N ALA A 104 13.91 8.32 -10.99
CA ALA A 104 13.89 9.75 -10.61
C ALA A 104 13.02 10.03 -9.37
N LEU A 105 11.97 9.22 -9.14
CA LEU A 105 11.06 9.37 -8.00
C LEU A 105 11.56 8.71 -6.71
N THR A 106 12.37 7.66 -6.82
CA THR A 106 12.69 6.76 -5.69
C THR A 106 14.19 6.61 -5.41
N GLY A 107 15.05 6.98 -6.35
CA GLY A 107 16.49 6.70 -6.30
C GLY A 107 16.85 5.24 -6.60
N LEU A 108 15.87 4.36 -6.84
CA LEU A 108 16.09 2.93 -7.07
C LEU A 108 16.07 2.61 -8.58
N PRO A 109 17.18 2.13 -9.15
CA PRO A 109 17.28 1.82 -10.58
C PRO A 109 16.61 0.48 -10.90
N VAL A 110 16.60 0.08 -12.17
CA VAL A 110 16.32 -1.31 -12.54
C VAL A 110 17.55 -2.15 -12.19
N VAL A 111 17.30 -3.35 -11.68
CA VAL A 111 18.32 -4.39 -11.48
C VAL A 111 17.93 -5.65 -12.25
N GLY A 112 18.90 -6.23 -12.96
CA GLY A 112 18.73 -7.50 -13.66
C GLY A 112 19.05 -8.70 -12.76
N ASP A 113 19.15 -9.87 -13.40
CA ASP A 113 19.69 -11.09 -12.81
C ASP A 113 19.00 -11.49 -11.49
N SER A 114 17.71 -11.20 -11.38
CA SER A 114 16.87 -11.54 -10.23
C SER A 114 15.96 -12.72 -10.58
N SER A 115 15.49 -13.43 -9.56
CA SER A 115 14.47 -14.48 -9.72
C SER A 115 13.34 -14.25 -8.72
N ALA A 116 12.14 -14.71 -9.07
CA ALA A 116 10.96 -14.54 -8.25
C ALA A 116 9.99 -15.70 -8.40
N GLU A 117 9.37 -16.08 -7.28
CA GLU A 117 8.35 -17.11 -7.19
C GLU A 117 7.10 -16.54 -6.52
N LEU A 118 5.92 -16.78 -7.09
CA LEU A 118 4.64 -16.39 -6.52
C LEU A 118 4.07 -17.48 -5.61
N ILE A 119 3.69 -17.08 -4.40
CA ILE A 119 3.08 -17.95 -3.40
C ILE A 119 1.69 -17.42 -3.08
N ASP A 120 0.66 -18.16 -3.49
CA ASP A 120 -0.77 -17.86 -3.26
C ASP A 120 -1.41 -18.70 -2.14
N ASP A 121 -0.68 -19.67 -1.57
CA ASP A 121 -1.12 -20.37 -0.37
C ASP A 121 -0.83 -19.54 0.90
N TYR A 122 -1.87 -19.30 1.70
CA TYR A 122 -1.79 -18.40 2.85
C TYR A 122 -0.86 -18.92 3.95
N GLN A 123 -0.89 -20.22 4.25
CA GLN A 123 0.00 -20.79 5.27
C GLN A 123 1.39 -21.02 4.68
N GLY A 124 1.46 -21.50 3.44
CA GLY A 124 2.69 -21.79 2.70
C GLY A 124 3.59 -20.57 2.54
N SER A 125 3.04 -19.36 2.38
CA SER A 125 3.84 -18.14 2.33
C SER A 125 4.49 -17.83 3.70
N ILE A 126 3.77 -18.01 4.81
CA ILE A 126 4.28 -17.82 6.18
C ILE A 126 5.34 -18.88 6.49
N ASP A 127 5.10 -20.12 6.10
CA ASP A 127 6.03 -21.23 6.27
C ASP A 127 7.29 -21.03 5.43
N ALA A 128 7.17 -20.52 4.19
CA ALA A 128 8.32 -20.19 3.34
C ALA A 128 9.17 -19.06 3.93
N MET A 129 8.54 -18.02 4.49
CA MET A 129 9.26 -16.97 5.22
C MET A 129 9.97 -17.53 6.46
N ALA A 130 9.30 -18.38 7.24
CA ALA A 130 9.89 -19.03 8.42
C ALA A 130 11.09 -19.91 8.04
N ALA A 131 10.97 -20.68 6.96
CA ALA A 131 12.06 -21.51 6.43
C ALA A 131 13.26 -20.67 5.98
N ALA A 132 13.03 -19.51 5.35
CA ALA A 132 14.11 -18.60 5.00
C ALA A 132 14.80 -18.01 6.25
N ILE A 133 14.03 -17.65 7.28
CA ILE A 133 14.58 -17.16 8.56
C ILE A 133 15.46 -18.24 9.24
N ASP A 134 15.11 -19.52 9.10
CA ASP A 134 15.94 -20.61 9.61
C ASP A 134 17.30 -20.74 8.91
N THR A 135 17.43 -20.23 7.67
CA THR A 135 18.72 -20.20 6.96
C THR A 135 19.57 -18.96 7.30
N ALA A 136 19.05 -18.02 8.09
CA ALA A 136 19.74 -16.77 8.38
C ALA A 136 21.04 -16.99 9.17
N GLU A 137 22.09 -16.27 8.75
CA GLU A 137 23.44 -16.29 9.32
C GLU A 137 23.84 -14.97 9.98
N ARG A 138 23.33 -13.82 9.51
CA ARG A 138 23.74 -12.48 9.96
C ARG A 138 22.58 -11.65 10.47
N TYR A 139 21.54 -11.46 9.65
CA TYR A 139 20.40 -10.63 10.01
C TYR A 139 19.10 -11.05 9.34
N VAL A 140 17.99 -10.70 9.99
CA VAL A 140 16.64 -10.81 9.47
C VAL A 140 15.92 -9.48 9.71
N HIS A 141 15.35 -8.93 8.65
CA HIS A 141 14.54 -7.72 8.68
C HIS A 141 13.08 -8.06 8.37
N VAL A 142 12.17 -7.65 9.24
CA VAL A 142 10.75 -7.96 9.15
C VAL A 142 9.94 -6.67 9.26
N GLU A 143 9.05 -6.41 8.31
CA GLU A 143 8.15 -5.26 8.37
C GLU A 143 6.76 -5.66 7.93
N PHE A 144 5.76 -5.39 8.78
CA PHE A 144 4.36 -5.67 8.48
C PHE A 144 3.44 -4.57 9.00
N TYR A 145 2.40 -4.25 8.24
CA TYR A 145 1.29 -3.44 8.73
C TYR A 145 0.62 -4.07 9.96
N ILE A 146 0.29 -5.36 9.91
CA ILE A 146 -0.22 -6.11 11.05
C ILE A 146 0.74 -7.27 11.35
N ALA A 147 1.21 -7.31 12.59
CA ALA A 147 1.92 -8.44 13.18
C ALA A 147 1.17 -8.95 14.41
N ALA A 148 0.84 -10.24 14.41
CA ALA A 148 0.11 -10.91 15.47
C ALA A 148 0.66 -12.33 15.66
N ARG A 149 0.79 -12.75 16.92
CA ARG A 149 1.12 -14.14 17.27
C ARG A 149 -0.18 -14.93 17.43
N ASP A 150 -0.36 -15.93 16.58
CA ASP A 150 -1.45 -16.90 16.64
C ASP A 150 -0.99 -18.26 16.08
N ALA A 151 -1.93 -19.20 15.91
CA ALA A 151 -1.63 -20.55 15.43
C ALA A 151 -1.01 -20.55 14.02
N THR A 152 -1.40 -19.61 13.16
CA THR A 152 -0.93 -19.49 11.77
C THR A 152 0.52 -18.97 11.75
N THR A 153 0.82 -18.01 12.62
CA THR A 153 2.12 -17.33 12.66
C THR A 153 3.11 -17.96 13.64
N GLN A 154 2.70 -18.95 14.44
CA GLN A 154 3.54 -19.57 15.46
C GLN A 154 4.86 -20.09 14.90
N GLY A 155 4.86 -20.73 13.73
CA GLY A 155 6.06 -21.22 13.07
C GLY A 155 7.06 -20.10 12.75
N PHE A 156 6.56 -18.93 12.34
CA PHE A 156 7.36 -17.75 12.05
C PHE A 156 8.03 -17.16 13.31
N PHE A 157 7.29 -17.04 14.41
CA PHE A 157 7.85 -16.59 15.69
C PHE A 157 8.91 -17.55 16.22
N LEU A 158 8.68 -18.86 16.10
CA LEU A 158 9.67 -19.87 16.48
C LEU A 158 10.92 -19.83 15.59
N ALA A 159 10.78 -19.50 14.30
CA ALA A 159 11.93 -19.31 13.42
C ALA A 159 12.77 -18.10 13.83
N MET A 160 12.12 -16.98 14.17
CA MET A 160 12.83 -15.81 14.74
C MET A 160 13.56 -16.17 16.03
N GLU A 161 12.93 -16.95 16.91
CA GLU A 161 13.55 -17.42 18.15
C GLU A 161 14.79 -18.29 17.89
N ARG A 162 14.70 -19.23 16.95
CA ARG A 162 15.86 -20.03 16.54
C ARG A 162 16.96 -19.16 15.94
N ALA A 163 16.62 -18.15 15.15
CA ALA A 163 17.60 -17.22 14.57
C ALA A 163 18.33 -16.41 15.65
N VAL A 164 17.59 -15.80 16.58
CA VAL A 164 18.19 -15.07 17.71
C VAL A 164 19.08 -15.99 18.56
N ALA A 165 18.64 -17.24 18.83
CA ALA A 165 19.44 -18.22 19.56
C ALA A 165 20.76 -18.58 18.87
N ARG A 166 20.83 -18.48 17.53
CA ARG A 166 22.08 -18.64 16.74
C ARG A 166 22.94 -17.37 16.72
N GLY A 167 22.50 -16.27 17.31
CA GLY A 167 23.19 -14.97 17.31
C GLY A 167 22.88 -14.10 16.08
N VAL A 168 21.85 -14.42 15.31
CA VAL A 168 21.38 -13.62 14.18
C VAL A 168 20.64 -12.38 14.70
N SER A 169 20.95 -11.20 14.16
CA SER A 169 20.23 -9.98 14.49
C SER A 169 18.84 -9.98 13.83
N VAL A 170 17.77 -10.12 14.61
CA VAL A 170 16.40 -10.07 14.11
C VAL A 170 15.76 -8.74 14.46
N ARG A 171 15.28 -8.01 13.44
CA ARG A 171 14.61 -6.71 13.59
C ARG A 171 13.20 -6.71 13.02
N LEU A 172 12.26 -6.13 13.76
CA LEU A 172 10.85 -6.08 13.37
C LEU A 172 10.23 -4.67 13.46
N LEU A 173 9.56 -4.26 12.39
CA LEU A 173 8.71 -3.08 12.33
C LEU A 173 7.24 -3.48 12.21
N ALA A 174 6.39 -2.89 13.06
CA ALA A 174 4.94 -3.10 13.03
C ALA A 174 4.19 -1.76 13.04
N ASP A 175 3.06 -1.64 12.33
CA ASP A 175 2.25 -0.41 12.41
C ASP A 175 1.59 -0.29 13.79
N TYR A 176 1.73 0.89 14.38
CA TYR A 176 1.26 1.20 15.73
C TYR A 176 -0.25 1.05 15.93
N ILE A 177 -1.07 1.49 14.99
CA ILE A 177 -2.53 1.47 15.17
C ILE A 177 -3.07 0.11 14.78
N ALA A 178 -2.61 -0.44 13.66
CA ALA A 178 -3.16 -1.66 13.12
C ALA A 178 -2.87 -2.87 14.00
N SER A 179 -1.60 -3.06 14.41
CA SER A 179 -1.22 -4.21 15.23
C SER A 179 -1.75 -4.12 16.67
N ARG A 180 -1.88 -2.92 17.24
CA ARG A 180 -2.47 -2.74 18.59
C ARG A 180 -3.98 -2.98 18.65
N LYS A 181 -4.69 -2.96 17.52
CA LYS A 181 -6.12 -3.26 17.46
C LYS A 181 -6.40 -4.76 17.44
N ILE A 182 -5.40 -5.59 17.17
CA ILE A 182 -5.56 -7.04 17.13
C ILE A 182 -5.68 -7.60 18.56
N PRO A 183 -6.59 -8.55 18.80
CA PRO A 183 -6.66 -9.24 20.09
C PRO A 183 -5.29 -9.81 20.49
N LYS A 184 -4.96 -9.75 21.80
CA LYS A 184 -3.68 -10.23 22.35
C LYS A 184 -2.44 -9.55 21.76
N SER A 185 -2.56 -8.30 21.30
CA SER A 185 -1.40 -7.55 20.81
C SER A 185 -0.31 -7.44 21.88
N GLU A 186 -0.67 -7.19 23.15
CA GLU A 186 0.32 -7.06 24.24
C GLU A 186 1.12 -8.36 24.42
N GLU A 187 0.48 -9.53 24.35
CA GLU A 187 1.15 -10.84 24.39
C GLU A 187 2.05 -11.05 23.18
N THR A 188 1.65 -10.58 22.00
CA THR A 188 2.45 -10.67 20.77
C THR A 188 3.77 -9.91 20.93
N PHE A 189 3.74 -8.66 21.39
CA PHE A 189 4.95 -7.86 21.52
C PHE A 189 5.80 -8.25 22.75
N ALA A 190 5.16 -8.71 23.84
CA ALA A 190 5.88 -9.32 24.95
C ALA A 190 6.63 -10.61 24.54
N GLU A 191 6.10 -11.37 23.58
CA GLU A 191 6.81 -12.51 23.01
C GLU A 191 8.05 -12.08 22.21
N LEU A 192 7.97 -10.99 21.43
CA LEU A 192 9.14 -10.45 20.73
C LEU A 192 10.24 -10.04 21.73
N ASP A 193 9.85 -9.39 22.83
CA ASP A 193 10.77 -9.06 23.93
C ASP A 193 11.39 -10.32 24.56
N ARG A 194 10.58 -11.36 24.81
CA ARG A 194 11.05 -12.64 25.36
C ARG A 194 12.05 -13.33 24.43
N ILE A 195 11.78 -13.32 23.12
CA ILE A 195 12.64 -13.93 22.11
C ILE A 195 13.97 -13.18 21.99
N GLY A 196 13.98 -11.87 22.22
CA GLY A 196 15.14 -11.00 21.97
C GLY A 196 15.14 -10.40 20.56
N VAL A 197 13.99 -10.30 19.90
CA VAL A 197 13.84 -9.54 18.65
C VAL A 197 13.90 -8.05 18.97
N THR A 198 14.74 -7.30 18.26
CA THR A 198 14.74 -5.84 18.37
C THR A 198 13.61 -5.28 17.53
N TRP A 199 12.61 -4.65 18.14
CA TRP A 199 11.43 -4.20 17.41
C TRP A 199 11.07 -2.74 17.67
N SER A 200 10.40 -2.11 16.71
CA SER A 200 9.91 -0.74 16.83
C SER A 200 8.54 -0.54 16.18
N TRP A 201 7.85 0.52 16.61
CA TRP A 201 6.58 0.93 16.05
C TRP A 201 6.78 1.85 14.86
N MET A 202 6.07 1.56 13.76
CA MET A 202 5.92 2.49 12.66
C MET A 202 4.81 3.49 12.95
N LEU A 203 5.08 4.76 12.64
CA LEU A 203 4.15 5.88 12.77
C LEU A 203 3.40 5.89 14.13
N PRO A 204 4.11 5.92 15.28
CA PRO A 204 3.50 5.86 16.60
C PRO A 204 2.60 7.07 16.91
N VAL A 205 1.41 6.79 17.46
CA VAL A 205 0.45 7.80 17.93
C VAL A 205 0.41 7.81 19.46
N ARG A 206 1.33 8.59 20.05
CA ARG A 206 1.59 8.77 21.48
C ARG A 206 1.84 10.26 21.80
N PRO A 207 0.79 11.10 21.76
CA PRO A 207 0.93 12.56 21.89
C PRO A 207 1.67 12.98 23.18
N PHE A 208 1.43 12.29 24.30
CA PHE A 208 2.10 12.57 25.58
C PHE A 208 3.60 12.22 25.63
N LYS A 209 4.12 11.52 24.61
CA LYS A 209 5.55 11.20 24.45
C LYS A 209 6.21 12.01 23.32
N GLY A 210 5.53 13.05 22.80
CA GLY A 210 6.03 13.85 21.67
C GLY A 210 6.04 13.10 20.32
N GLN A 211 5.45 11.90 20.27
CA GLN A 211 5.35 11.06 19.08
C GLN A 211 3.93 11.14 18.55
N TYR A 212 3.65 12.05 17.61
CA TYR A 212 2.32 12.15 17.01
C TYR A 212 2.43 12.28 15.49
N GLN A 213 1.65 11.45 14.79
CA GLN A 213 1.37 11.55 13.36
C GLN A 213 -0.14 11.40 13.18
N ARG A 214 -0.65 11.85 12.03
CA ARG A 214 -2.07 11.70 11.72
C ARG A 214 -2.44 10.20 11.76
N PRO A 215 -3.46 9.79 12.54
CA PRO A 215 -3.79 8.37 12.73
C PRO A 215 -4.15 7.58 11.46
N ASP A 216 -4.57 8.28 10.41
CA ASP A 216 -4.97 7.69 9.14
C ASP A 216 -3.83 7.59 8.11
N LEU A 217 -2.65 8.19 8.38
CA LEU A 217 -1.41 7.93 7.65
C LEU A 217 -0.74 6.72 8.28
N ARG A 218 -0.64 5.59 7.57
CA ARG A 218 -0.12 4.32 8.11
C ARG A 218 0.92 3.72 7.17
N ASN A 219 1.75 2.81 7.68
CA ASN A 219 2.70 2.07 6.86
C ASN A 219 2.10 0.69 6.51
N HIS A 220 1.71 0.52 5.26
CA HIS A 220 1.06 -0.68 4.73
C HIS A 220 2.04 -1.67 4.08
N ARG A 221 3.36 -1.43 4.14
CA ARG A 221 4.36 -2.34 3.57
C ARG A 221 4.37 -3.69 4.30
N LYS A 222 4.70 -4.74 3.55
CA LYS A 222 4.94 -6.09 4.05
C LYS A 222 6.19 -6.63 3.35
N LEU A 223 7.24 -6.84 4.12
CA LEU A 223 8.46 -7.44 3.61
C LEU A 223 9.18 -8.27 4.67
N VAL A 224 9.96 -9.23 4.19
CA VAL A 224 10.97 -9.94 4.99
C VAL A 224 12.25 -9.98 4.17
N VAL A 225 13.39 -9.69 4.77
CA VAL A 225 14.71 -9.87 4.16
C VAL A 225 15.57 -10.74 5.07
N VAL A 226 16.24 -11.72 4.47
CA VAL A 226 17.19 -12.60 5.15
C VAL A 226 18.57 -12.42 4.54
N ASP A 227 19.52 -11.93 5.34
CA ASP A 227 20.94 -11.73 5.01
C ASP A 227 21.24 -10.89 3.74
N GLY A 228 20.26 -10.16 3.23
CA GLY A 228 20.33 -9.49 1.92
C GLY A 228 20.41 -10.47 0.74
N ARG A 229 20.01 -11.73 0.94
CA ARG A 229 20.04 -12.82 -0.06
C ARG A 229 18.66 -13.24 -0.54
N VAL A 230 17.68 -13.29 0.37
CA VAL A 230 16.30 -13.65 0.09
C VAL A 230 15.39 -12.54 0.57
N GLY A 231 14.42 -12.16 -0.25
CA GLY A 231 13.38 -11.19 0.09
C GLY A 231 11.99 -11.78 -0.09
N PHE A 232 11.02 -11.23 0.64
CA PHE A 232 9.59 -11.47 0.44
C PHE A 232 8.88 -10.13 0.36
N VAL A 233 7.96 -9.98 -0.59
CA VAL A 233 7.14 -8.77 -0.75
C VAL A 233 5.74 -9.15 -1.19
N GLY A 234 4.72 -8.41 -0.78
CA GLY A 234 3.35 -8.65 -1.27
C GLY A 234 2.28 -8.09 -0.36
N SER A 235 1.13 -8.75 -0.34
CA SER A 235 -0.10 -8.22 0.28
C SER A 235 -0.40 -8.78 1.67
N GLN A 236 0.17 -9.92 2.03
CA GLN A 236 -0.16 -10.66 3.24
C GLN A 236 0.38 -10.01 4.50
N ASN A 237 -0.49 -9.85 5.51
CA ASN A 237 -0.08 -9.50 6.87
C ASN A 237 0.38 -10.74 7.66
N LEU A 238 1.15 -10.53 8.72
CA LEU A 238 1.58 -11.61 9.63
C LEU A 238 0.50 -11.84 10.70
N ILE A 239 -0.57 -12.54 10.33
CA ILE A 239 -1.73 -12.84 11.19
C ILE A 239 -2.50 -14.04 10.63
N SER A 240 -3.40 -14.62 11.42
CA SER A 240 -4.40 -15.59 10.95
C SER A 240 -5.23 -15.08 9.78
N ARG A 241 -5.71 -16.03 8.97
CA ARG A 241 -6.43 -15.75 7.72
C ARG A 241 -7.74 -14.99 7.92
N ASP A 242 -8.38 -15.11 9.08
CA ASP A 242 -9.59 -14.37 9.48
C ASP A 242 -9.29 -13.02 10.19
N TYR A 243 -8.01 -12.69 10.35
CA TYR A 243 -7.49 -11.49 11.03
C TYR A 243 -7.81 -11.42 12.53
N ASN A 244 -8.13 -12.55 13.16
CA ASN A 244 -8.49 -12.69 14.58
C ASN A 244 -9.62 -11.76 15.04
N ALA A 245 -10.44 -11.24 14.13
CA ALA A 245 -11.51 -10.31 14.49
C ALA A 245 -12.83 -11.08 14.66
N GLU A 246 -13.50 -10.92 15.80
CA GLU A 246 -14.76 -11.61 16.11
C GLU A 246 -15.81 -11.44 14.99
N LYS A 247 -15.93 -10.24 14.43
CA LYS A 247 -16.83 -9.94 13.31
C LYS A 247 -16.48 -10.77 12.06
N ASN A 248 -15.20 -10.95 11.75
CA ASN A 248 -14.72 -11.68 10.58
C ASN A 248 -14.95 -13.18 10.76
N ILE A 249 -14.59 -13.71 11.93
CA ILE A 249 -14.80 -15.11 12.31
C ILE A 249 -16.29 -15.46 12.24
N LYS A 250 -17.17 -14.62 12.81
CA LYS A 250 -18.63 -14.83 12.76
C LYS A 250 -19.18 -14.84 11.32
N ARG A 251 -18.55 -14.09 10.41
CA ARG A 251 -18.91 -14.03 8.98
C ARG A 251 -18.22 -15.10 8.14
N GLY A 252 -17.29 -15.87 8.72
CA GLY A 252 -16.48 -16.86 8.02
C GLY A 252 -15.48 -16.25 7.02
N LEU A 253 -15.12 -14.98 7.16
CA LEU A 253 -14.26 -14.29 6.18
C LEU A 253 -12.84 -14.83 6.21
N MET A 254 -12.28 -15.06 5.02
CA MET A 254 -10.93 -15.58 4.83
C MET A 254 -10.19 -14.76 3.77
N TRP A 255 -9.03 -14.20 4.10
CA TRP A 255 -8.27 -13.38 3.17
C TRP A 255 -7.50 -14.25 2.17
N GLN A 256 -7.52 -13.89 0.89
CA GLN A 256 -6.68 -14.47 -0.15
C GLN A 256 -5.62 -13.44 -0.52
N GLU A 257 -4.36 -13.81 -0.35
CA GLU A 257 -3.21 -12.90 -0.49
C GLU A 257 -2.27 -13.44 -1.58
N LEU A 258 -1.27 -12.64 -1.94
CA LEU A 258 -0.20 -13.05 -2.84
C LEU A 258 1.13 -12.47 -2.35
N ILE A 259 2.14 -13.34 -2.27
CA ILE A 259 3.51 -12.97 -1.90
C ILE A 259 4.44 -13.37 -3.05
N ALA A 260 5.41 -12.51 -3.37
CA ALA A 260 6.57 -12.86 -4.17
C ALA A 260 7.77 -13.14 -3.25
N ARG A 261 8.34 -14.34 -3.34
CA ARG A 261 9.67 -14.64 -2.84
C ARG A 261 10.67 -14.24 -3.91
N VAL A 262 11.67 -13.44 -3.57
CA VAL A 262 12.65 -12.90 -4.51
C VAL A 262 14.08 -13.21 -4.08
N GLU A 263 14.93 -13.42 -5.07
CA GLU A 263 16.38 -13.61 -4.90
C GLU A 263 17.15 -12.82 -5.97
N GLY A 264 18.43 -12.59 -5.72
CA GLY A 264 19.29 -11.80 -6.59
C GLY A 264 19.28 -10.30 -6.26
N PRO A 265 19.86 -9.46 -7.14
CA PRO A 265 20.11 -8.04 -6.86
C PRO A 265 18.91 -7.22 -6.37
N VAL A 266 17.67 -7.61 -6.72
CA VAL A 266 16.43 -6.98 -6.23
C VAL A 266 16.31 -6.97 -4.71
N VAL A 267 16.88 -7.97 -4.01
CA VAL A 267 16.81 -8.07 -2.55
C VAL A 267 17.45 -6.86 -1.88
N ALA A 268 18.53 -6.31 -2.46
CA ALA A 268 19.16 -5.09 -1.95
C ALA A 268 18.22 -3.88 -1.98
N GLN A 269 17.27 -3.82 -2.94
CA GLN A 269 16.27 -2.75 -2.98
C GLN A 269 15.14 -2.98 -1.98
N VAL A 270 14.70 -4.23 -1.79
CA VAL A 270 13.74 -4.59 -0.72
C VAL A 270 14.33 -4.19 0.64
N ASP A 271 15.59 -4.53 0.88
CA ASP A 271 16.30 -4.23 2.12
C ASP A 271 16.52 -2.73 2.31
N ALA A 272 16.81 -2.00 1.24
CA ALA A 272 16.92 -0.54 1.29
C ALA A 272 15.62 0.14 1.76
N VAL A 273 14.44 -0.41 1.43
CA VAL A 273 13.16 0.09 1.95
C VAL A 273 13.07 -0.12 3.46
N PHE A 274 13.39 -1.32 3.95
CA PHE A 274 13.40 -1.61 5.39
C PHE A 274 14.38 -0.71 6.15
N LEU A 275 15.63 -0.62 5.67
CA LEU A 275 16.69 0.19 6.30
C LEU A 275 16.28 1.67 6.38
N SER A 276 15.56 2.16 5.36
CA SER A 276 15.02 3.53 5.35
C SER A 276 13.99 3.74 6.46
N ASP A 277 13.02 2.83 6.57
CA ASP A 277 11.97 2.93 7.58
C ASP A 277 12.52 2.71 8.99
N TRP A 278 13.47 1.79 9.16
CA TRP A 278 14.16 1.56 10.44
C TRP A 278 14.86 2.84 10.92
N LEU A 279 15.63 3.49 10.04
CA LEU A 279 16.32 4.74 10.35
C LEU A 279 15.32 5.86 10.67
N ILE A 280 14.22 5.98 9.93
CA ILE A 280 13.18 7.00 10.19
C ILE A 280 12.51 6.78 11.56
N GLU A 281 12.24 5.54 11.95
CA GLU A 281 11.50 5.22 13.17
C GLU A 281 12.39 5.16 14.42
N THR A 282 13.64 4.70 14.29
CA THR A 282 14.55 4.47 15.42
C THR A 282 15.67 5.50 15.53
N GLY A 283 16.04 6.14 14.42
CA GLY A 283 17.24 6.98 14.31
C GLY A 283 18.55 6.19 14.21
N GLU A 284 18.50 4.86 14.18
CA GLU A 284 19.67 3.98 14.01
C GLU A 284 19.95 3.75 12.52
N ASP A 285 21.17 4.07 12.09
CA ASP A 285 21.62 3.81 10.72
C ASP A 285 22.34 2.46 10.64
N LEU A 286 21.64 1.47 10.08
CA LEU A 286 22.14 0.11 9.88
C LEU A 286 22.88 -0.07 8.55
N SER A 287 22.93 0.95 7.69
CA SER A 287 23.41 0.83 6.32
C SER A 287 24.89 0.46 6.20
N ALA A 288 25.68 0.69 7.25
CA ALA A 288 27.10 0.33 7.29
C ALA A 288 27.36 -1.13 7.69
N VAL A 289 26.42 -1.79 8.36
CA VAL A 289 26.61 -3.12 8.99
C VAL A 289 25.74 -4.20 8.39
N GLU A 290 24.52 -3.85 7.93
CA GLU A 290 23.48 -4.80 7.54
C GLU A 290 22.91 -4.46 6.16
N ARG A 291 23.72 -3.83 5.30
CA ARG A 291 23.39 -3.61 3.90
C ARG A 291 24.28 -4.44 3.00
N VAL A 292 23.67 -5.25 2.15
CA VAL A 292 24.35 -5.90 1.02
C VAL A 292 24.10 -5.07 -0.25
N PRO A 293 25.13 -4.54 -0.93
CA PRO A 293 24.92 -3.83 -2.18
C PRO A 293 24.45 -4.80 -3.26
N ALA A 294 23.62 -4.33 -4.20
CA ALA A 294 23.04 -5.14 -5.26
C ALA A 294 24.08 -5.97 -6.05
N SER A 295 25.27 -5.40 -6.29
CA SER A 295 26.37 -6.06 -6.99
C SER A 295 27.05 -7.20 -6.20
N ALA A 296 26.79 -7.31 -4.90
CA ALA A 296 27.33 -8.37 -4.04
C ALA A 296 26.26 -9.41 -3.65
N VAL A 297 25.00 -9.23 -4.08
CA VAL A 297 23.96 -10.24 -3.86
C VAL A 297 24.17 -11.38 -4.85
N PRO A 298 24.25 -12.64 -4.40
CA PRO A 298 24.38 -13.78 -5.30
C PRO A 298 23.20 -13.87 -6.28
N THR A 299 23.52 -14.05 -7.56
CA THR A 299 22.55 -14.31 -8.63
C THR A 299 22.19 -15.79 -8.66
N PRO A 300 20.91 -16.15 -8.52
CA PRO A 300 20.46 -17.54 -8.69
C PRO A 300 20.69 -18.05 -10.11
N ALA A 301 20.90 -19.36 -10.26
CA ALA A 301 21.02 -19.96 -11.58
C ALA A 301 19.72 -19.78 -12.38
N GLY A 302 19.82 -19.27 -13.61
CA GLY A 302 18.66 -19.02 -14.48
C GLY A 302 17.86 -17.77 -14.15
N ALA A 303 18.37 -16.89 -13.27
CA ALA A 303 17.76 -15.60 -12.99
C ALA A 303 17.78 -14.70 -14.24
N ASP A 304 16.59 -14.33 -14.72
CA ASP A 304 16.36 -13.60 -15.96
C ASP A 304 15.47 -12.36 -15.78
N LEU A 305 15.03 -12.08 -14.55
CA LEU A 305 14.08 -11.01 -14.28
C LEU A 305 14.77 -9.67 -14.10
N HIS A 306 14.17 -8.66 -14.73
CA HIS A 306 14.48 -7.25 -14.47
C HIS A 306 13.47 -6.70 -13.48
N CYS A 307 13.97 -6.23 -12.34
CA CYS A 307 13.16 -5.81 -11.22
C CYS A 307 13.43 -4.36 -10.84
N GLN A 308 12.41 -3.68 -10.32
CA GLN A 308 12.54 -2.35 -9.73
C GLN A 308 11.56 -2.21 -8.57
N MET A 309 12.08 -1.90 -7.39
CA MET A 309 11.25 -1.57 -6.23
C MET A 309 10.80 -0.11 -6.30
N VAL A 310 9.51 0.09 -6.11
CA VAL A 310 8.87 1.41 -6.14
C VAL A 310 8.15 1.65 -4.82
N PRO A 311 8.85 2.18 -3.80
CA PRO A 311 8.20 2.63 -2.58
C PRO A 311 7.41 3.93 -2.83
N SER A 312 6.26 4.03 -2.16
CA SER A 312 5.41 5.22 -2.18
C SER A 312 4.94 5.57 -0.76
N GLY A 313 4.30 6.74 -0.62
CA GLY A 313 3.70 7.18 0.62
C GLY A 313 3.85 8.67 0.92
N PRO A 314 3.27 9.13 2.03
CA PRO A 314 3.20 10.56 2.40
C PRO A 314 4.56 11.19 2.75
N ALA A 315 5.62 10.37 2.82
CA ALA A 315 7.00 10.83 2.97
C ALA A 315 7.61 11.32 1.64
N TYR A 316 7.11 10.83 0.50
CA TYR A 316 7.54 11.23 -0.83
C TYR A 316 6.82 12.53 -1.27
N GLY A 317 7.43 13.27 -2.19
CA GLY A 317 6.85 14.50 -2.73
C GLY A 317 5.73 14.26 -3.75
N THR A 318 5.51 13.03 -4.18
CA THR A 318 4.65 12.63 -5.28
C THR A 318 4.02 11.25 -5.05
N GLU A 319 2.95 10.95 -5.79
CA GLU A 319 2.23 9.67 -5.76
C GLU A 319 2.94 8.64 -6.67
N ASN A 320 4.08 8.09 -6.21
CA ASN A 320 4.97 7.26 -7.03
C ASN A 320 4.30 6.03 -7.66
N ASN A 321 3.52 5.30 -6.87
CA ASN A 321 2.74 4.13 -7.30
C ASN A 321 1.71 4.51 -8.36
N LEU A 322 0.91 5.56 -8.14
CA LEU A 322 -0.08 6.03 -9.12
C LEU A 322 0.59 6.39 -10.45
N ARG A 323 1.70 7.15 -10.42
CA ARG A 323 2.45 7.51 -11.64
C ARG A 323 2.93 6.26 -12.39
N MET A 324 3.49 5.28 -11.70
CA MET A 324 3.90 4.03 -12.32
C MET A 324 2.71 3.29 -12.95
N PHE A 325 1.60 3.14 -12.21
CA PHE A 325 0.42 2.42 -12.68
C PHE A 325 -0.17 3.05 -13.94
N LEU A 326 -0.31 4.38 -13.96
CA LEU A 326 -0.80 5.12 -15.13
C LEU A 326 0.13 4.93 -16.33
N SER A 327 1.44 5.07 -16.15
CA SER A 327 2.41 4.91 -17.23
C SER A 327 2.39 3.50 -17.83
N LEU A 328 2.23 2.47 -16.99
CA LEU A 328 2.15 1.08 -17.42
C LEU A 328 0.85 0.79 -18.19
N ILE A 329 -0.30 1.26 -17.70
CA ILE A 329 -1.59 1.10 -18.40
C ILE A 329 -1.59 1.83 -19.75
N HIS A 330 -1.00 3.03 -19.82
CA HIS A 330 -0.85 3.75 -21.09
C HIS A 330 0.14 3.07 -22.05
N GLY A 331 1.13 2.35 -21.52
CA GLY A 331 2.12 1.60 -22.30
C GLY A 331 1.66 0.23 -22.80
N ALA A 332 0.64 -0.37 -22.18
CA ALA A 332 0.05 -1.65 -22.55
C ALA A 332 -0.33 -1.71 -24.03
N THR A 333 -0.23 -2.86 -24.68
CA THR A 333 -0.51 -3.04 -26.12
C THR A 333 -1.52 -4.13 -26.46
N GLU A 334 -1.76 -5.06 -25.55
CA GLU A 334 -2.65 -6.20 -25.73
C GLU A 334 -3.65 -6.36 -24.57
N LYS A 335 -3.18 -6.36 -23.33
CA LYS A 335 -4.03 -6.63 -22.15
C LYS A 335 -3.58 -5.91 -20.88
N VAL A 336 -4.55 -5.62 -20.02
CA VAL A 336 -4.35 -5.03 -18.69
C VAL A 336 -5.18 -5.81 -17.69
N ILE A 337 -4.54 -6.49 -16.75
CA ILE A 337 -5.24 -7.32 -15.76
C ILE A 337 -4.94 -6.79 -14.37
N LEU A 338 -5.97 -6.36 -13.66
CA LEU A 338 -5.89 -5.64 -12.38
C LEU A 338 -6.52 -6.48 -11.27
N THR A 339 -5.87 -6.54 -10.11
CA THR A 339 -6.42 -7.16 -8.89
C THR A 339 -6.23 -6.22 -7.71
N SER A 340 -7.33 -5.85 -7.04
CA SER A 340 -7.28 -5.02 -5.83
C SER A 340 -8.49 -5.31 -4.93
N PRO A 341 -8.32 -5.47 -3.59
CA PRO A 341 -9.46 -5.61 -2.68
C PRO A 341 -10.32 -4.35 -2.62
N TYR A 342 -9.67 -3.21 -2.80
CA TYR A 342 -10.28 -1.89 -2.73
C TYR A 342 -9.91 -1.14 -4.01
N PHE A 343 -10.87 -1.11 -4.93
CA PHE A 343 -10.77 -0.44 -6.21
C PHE A 343 -11.60 0.84 -6.13
N VAL A 344 -11.02 1.88 -5.54
CA VAL A 344 -11.61 3.22 -5.42
C VAL A 344 -10.66 4.21 -6.09
N PRO A 345 -10.47 4.09 -7.43
CA PRO A 345 -9.45 4.81 -8.17
C PRO A 345 -9.73 6.32 -8.22
N ASP A 346 -8.68 7.09 -8.49
CA ASP A 346 -8.84 8.48 -8.87
C ASP A 346 -9.29 8.62 -10.34
N GLU A 347 -9.60 9.85 -10.75
CA GLU A 347 -10.08 10.11 -12.10
C GLU A 347 -9.04 9.73 -13.16
N ALA A 348 -7.75 9.97 -12.91
CA ALA A 348 -6.68 9.64 -13.84
C ALA A 348 -6.61 8.14 -14.12
N MET A 349 -6.74 7.31 -13.09
CA MET A 349 -6.76 5.85 -13.22
C MET A 349 -8.00 5.36 -13.97
N ILE A 350 -9.19 5.92 -13.69
CA ILE A 350 -10.39 5.61 -14.48
C ILE A 350 -10.18 5.95 -15.96
N TYR A 351 -9.64 7.13 -16.27
CA TYR A 351 -9.33 7.51 -17.65
C TYR A 351 -8.32 6.57 -18.30
N ALA A 352 -7.25 6.18 -17.61
CA ALA A 352 -6.25 5.25 -18.16
C ALA A 352 -6.87 3.90 -18.52
N ILE A 353 -7.69 3.33 -17.63
CA ILE A 353 -8.34 2.02 -17.81
C ILE A 353 -9.39 2.07 -18.93
N THR A 354 -10.26 3.08 -18.92
CA THR A 354 -11.28 3.23 -19.96
C THR A 354 -10.65 3.55 -21.32
N THR A 355 -9.56 4.31 -21.36
CA THR A 355 -8.78 4.54 -22.60
C THR A 355 -8.15 3.25 -23.10
N ALA A 356 -7.64 2.38 -22.22
CA ALA A 356 -7.13 1.07 -22.63
C ALA A 356 -8.22 0.22 -23.31
N CYS A 357 -9.44 0.22 -22.78
CA CYS A 357 -10.57 -0.45 -23.44
C CYS A 357 -10.90 0.17 -24.81
N GLN A 358 -10.90 1.50 -24.92
CA GLN A 358 -11.14 2.21 -26.18
C GLN A 358 -10.06 1.95 -27.24
N ARG A 359 -8.84 1.62 -26.80
CA ARG A 359 -7.75 1.16 -27.67
C ARG A 359 -7.90 -0.29 -28.12
N GLY A 360 -8.94 -1.00 -27.66
CA GLY A 360 -9.24 -2.38 -28.02
C GLY A 360 -8.48 -3.43 -27.19
N LEU A 361 -7.93 -3.05 -26.03
CA LEU A 361 -7.21 -3.99 -25.16
C LEU A 361 -8.17 -4.87 -24.35
N ASP A 362 -7.75 -6.09 -24.00
CA ASP A 362 -8.46 -6.92 -23.02
C ASP A 362 -8.17 -6.40 -21.61
N VAL A 363 -9.16 -5.76 -20.99
CA VAL A 363 -9.02 -5.17 -19.66
C VAL A 363 -9.87 -5.93 -18.65
N GLN A 364 -9.22 -6.48 -17.63
CA GLN A 364 -9.85 -7.30 -16.60
C GLN A 364 -9.62 -6.71 -15.21
N LEU A 365 -10.63 -6.80 -14.35
CA LEU A 365 -10.58 -6.36 -12.96
C LEU A 365 -11.09 -7.47 -12.03
N PHE A 366 -10.22 -7.97 -11.16
CA PHE A 366 -10.55 -8.91 -10.09
C PHE A 366 -10.76 -8.18 -8.77
N VAL A 367 -11.92 -8.41 -8.18
CA VAL A 367 -12.38 -7.82 -6.91
C VAL A 367 -13.18 -8.84 -6.12
N SER A 368 -13.41 -8.60 -4.82
CA SER A 368 -14.21 -9.51 -4.00
C SER A 368 -15.72 -9.38 -4.30
N GLU A 369 -16.45 -10.49 -4.26
CA GLU A 369 -17.92 -10.49 -4.34
C GLU A 369 -18.56 -9.77 -3.14
N LEU A 370 -17.94 -9.88 -1.97
CA LEU A 370 -18.35 -9.23 -0.73
C LEU A 370 -17.24 -8.37 -0.13
N GLY A 371 -17.61 -7.39 0.71
CA GLY A 371 -16.65 -6.53 1.41
C GLY A 371 -16.47 -6.88 2.89
N ASP A 372 -15.26 -6.71 3.40
CA ASP A 372 -14.95 -6.65 4.84
C ASP A 372 -15.42 -5.30 5.45
N GLN A 373 -15.30 -4.22 4.67
CA GLN A 373 -15.67 -2.84 5.00
C GLN A 373 -16.80 -2.32 4.10
N GLY A 374 -17.99 -2.11 4.69
CA GLY A 374 -19.20 -1.73 3.93
C GLY A 374 -19.07 -0.43 3.15
N MET A 375 -18.48 0.61 3.73
CA MET A 375 -18.31 1.90 3.04
C MET A 375 -17.40 1.78 1.82
N VAL A 376 -16.26 1.08 1.96
CA VAL A 376 -15.29 0.89 0.86
C VAL A 376 -15.88 0.00 -0.23
N TYR A 377 -16.60 -1.05 0.16
CA TYR A 377 -17.29 -1.95 -0.77
C TYR A 377 -18.29 -1.20 -1.66
N HIS A 378 -19.14 -0.35 -1.07
CA HIS A 378 -20.09 0.45 -1.82
C HIS A 378 -19.40 1.55 -2.67
N ALA A 379 -18.35 2.19 -2.14
CA ALA A 379 -17.58 3.18 -2.90
C ALA A 379 -16.94 2.57 -4.16
N GLN A 380 -16.36 1.36 -4.06
CA GLN A 380 -15.82 0.63 -5.20
C GLN A 380 -16.90 0.29 -6.23
N ARG A 381 -18.02 -0.28 -5.77
CA ARG A 381 -19.17 -0.64 -6.61
C ARG A 381 -19.70 0.53 -7.44
N SER A 382 -19.58 1.75 -6.94
CA SER A 382 -20.00 2.98 -7.65
C SER A 382 -19.27 3.21 -8.99
N TYR A 383 -18.14 2.55 -9.23
CA TYR A 383 -17.38 2.65 -10.49
C TYR A 383 -17.73 1.55 -11.49
N TYR A 384 -18.43 0.48 -11.08
CA TYR A 384 -18.64 -0.71 -11.93
C TYR A 384 -19.40 -0.40 -13.21
N GLU A 385 -20.46 0.43 -13.16
CA GLU A 385 -21.21 0.77 -14.37
C GLU A 385 -20.32 1.43 -15.42
N THR A 386 -19.52 2.42 -15.01
CA THR A 386 -18.59 3.14 -15.90
C THR A 386 -17.59 2.18 -16.55
N LEU A 387 -17.03 1.25 -15.77
CA LEU A 387 -16.05 0.28 -16.22
C LEU A 387 -16.67 -0.75 -17.17
N LEU A 388 -17.81 -1.34 -16.80
CA LEU A 388 -18.54 -2.32 -17.61
C LEU A 388 -18.98 -1.71 -18.95
N ARG A 389 -19.47 -0.47 -18.95
CA ARG A 389 -19.82 0.25 -20.18
C ARG A 389 -18.62 0.54 -21.08
N ALA A 390 -17.44 0.76 -20.48
CA ALA A 390 -16.21 0.98 -21.24
C ALA A 390 -15.65 -0.31 -21.85
N GLY A 391 -16.07 -1.49 -21.37
CA GLY A 391 -15.60 -2.79 -21.86
C GLY A 391 -14.69 -3.54 -20.88
N VAL A 392 -14.54 -3.07 -19.64
CA VAL A 392 -13.79 -3.79 -18.60
C VAL A 392 -14.56 -5.04 -18.19
N ARG A 393 -13.87 -6.17 -18.14
CA ARG A 393 -14.40 -7.45 -17.63
C ARG A 393 -14.16 -7.54 -16.13
N ILE A 394 -15.22 -7.49 -15.33
CA ILE A 394 -15.12 -7.52 -13.87
C ILE A 394 -15.37 -8.95 -13.38
N PHE A 395 -14.43 -9.51 -12.63
CA PHE A 395 -14.54 -10.83 -12.00
C PHE A 395 -14.69 -10.68 -10.49
N LEU A 396 -15.74 -11.28 -9.95
CA LEU A 396 -16.04 -11.32 -8.52
C LEU A 396 -15.48 -12.61 -7.92
N TYR A 397 -14.50 -12.48 -7.03
CA TYR A 397 -13.94 -13.59 -6.26
C TYR A 397 -14.92 -14.05 -5.19
N PRO A 398 -15.16 -15.37 -5.04
CA PRO A 398 -16.35 -15.88 -4.38
C PRO A 398 -16.31 -15.71 -2.86
N ALA A 399 -17.48 -15.51 -2.27
CA ALA A 399 -17.67 -15.61 -0.82
C ALA A 399 -17.26 -17.01 -0.28
N PRO A 400 -16.75 -17.11 0.97
CA PRO A 400 -16.57 -16.04 1.96
C PRO A 400 -15.19 -15.36 1.86
N TYR A 401 -14.47 -15.54 0.77
CA TYR A 401 -13.10 -15.03 0.67
C TYR A 401 -13.05 -13.54 0.34
N ILE A 402 -12.09 -12.85 0.96
CA ILE A 402 -11.72 -11.48 0.60
C ILE A 402 -10.45 -11.56 -0.24
N LEU A 403 -10.57 -11.30 -1.54
CA LEU A 403 -9.42 -11.19 -2.43
C LEU A 403 -8.64 -9.92 -2.10
N HIS A 404 -7.54 -10.10 -1.36
CA HIS A 404 -6.71 -9.04 -0.81
C HIS A 404 -5.32 -8.97 -1.46
N ALA A 405 -5.05 -9.81 -2.45
CA ALA A 405 -3.91 -9.63 -3.34
C ALA A 405 -3.94 -8.24 -4.02
N LYS A 406 -2.77 -7.60 -4.18
CA LYS A 406 -2.63 -6.39 -4.99
C LYS A 406 -1.55 -6.63 -6.04
N HIS A 407 -2.01 -6.83 -7.26
CA HIS A 407 -1.12 -6.99 -8.39
C HIS A 407 -1.82 -6.49 -9.65
N PHE A 408 -1.01 -6.20 -10.65
CA PHE A 408 -1.50 -6.11 -12.01
C PHE A 408 -0.43 -6.52 -12.99
N SER A 409 -0.86 -6.84 -14.19
CA SER A 409 0.01 -7.29 -15.27
C SER A 409 -0.37 -6.61 -16.58
N ILE A 410 0.64 -6.38 -17.40
CA ILE A 410 0.55 -5.71 -18.68
C ILE A 410 1.11 -6.67 -19.73
N ASP A 411 0.32 -6.91 -20.78
CA ASP A 411 0.68 -7.77 -21.89
C ASP A 411 1.15 -9.15 -21.40
N ASP A 412 2.27 -9.69 -21.85
CA ASP A 412 2.79 -11.00 -21.38
C ASP A 412 4.21 -10.93 -20.78
N ASP A 413 4.76 -9.74 -20.56
CA ASP A 413 6.15 -9.56 -20.08
C ASP A 413 6.32 -8.61 -18.88
N VAL A 414 5.28 -7.90 -18.43
CA VAL A 414 5.36 -7.00 -17.27
C VAL A 414 4.30 -7.32 -16.20
N ALA A 415 4.73 -7.37 -14.94
CA ALA A 415 3.83 -7.44 -13.79
C ALA A 415 4.30 -6.56 -12.63
N VAL A 416 3.35 -6.18 -11.78
CA VAL A 416 3.58 -5.47 -10.53
C VAL A 416 2.89 -6.20 -9.41
N ILE A 417 3.60 -6.40 -8.29
CA ILE A 417 3.06 -6.99 -7.07
C ILE A 417 3.49 -6.17 -5.85
N GLY A 418 2.63 -6.04 -4.85
CA GLY A 418 3.03 -5.39 -3.60
C GLY A 418 1.88 -5.16 -2.64
N SER A 419 2.00 -4.09 -1.86
CA SER A 419 1.04 -3.73 -0.82
C SER A 419 0.01 -2.68 -1.24
N SER A 420 0.30 -1.93 -2.32
CA SER A 420 -0.52 -0.81 -2.77
C SER A 420 -1.85 -1.25 -3.36
N ASN A 421 -2.96 -0.83 -2.75
CA ASN A 421 -4.26 -0.92 -3.40
C ASN A 421 -4.35 0.10 -4.56
N MET A 422 -5.35 -0.08 -5.41
CA MET A 422 -5.73 0.88 -6.44
C MET A 422 -6.78 1.86 -5.90
N ASP A 423 -6.43 2.57 -4.83
CA ASP A 423 -7.29 3.55 -4.18
C ASP A 423 -6.52 4.82 -3.77
N ILE A 424 -7.27 5.91 -3.57
CA ILE A 424 -6.72 7.23 -3.19
C ILE A 424 -5.87 7.16 -1.90
N ARG A 425 -6.21 6.27 -0.96
CA ARG A 425 -5.49 6.16 0.31
C ARG A 425 -4.10 5.54 0.09
N SER A 426 -3.99 4.47 -0.68
CA SER A 426 -2.70 3.88 -1.05
C SER A 426 -1.88 4.81 -1.94
N PHE A 427 -2.51 5.68 -2.73
CA PHE A 427 -1.78 6.67 -3.55
C PHE A 427 -1.18 7.82 -2.72
N SER A 428 -1.91 8.34 -1.73
CA SER A 428 -1.55 9.60 -1.07
C SER A 428 -1.28 9.50 0.44
N LEU A 429 -1.87 8.53 1.15
CA LEU A 429 -1.92 8.51 2.62
C LEU A 429 -1.10 7.38 3.27
N ASN A 430 -1.03 6.22 2.63
CA ASN A 430 -0.30 5.07 3.16
C ASN A 430 1.11 5.00 2.57
N SER A 431 2.09 4.62 3.39
CA SER A 431 3.35 4.12 2.86
C SER A 431 3.11 2.73 2.28
N GLU A 432 3.49 2.53 1.03
CA GLU A 432 3.33 1.27 0.30
C GLU A 432 4.64 0.91 -0.41
N MET A 433 4.71 -0.30 -0.93
CA MET A 433 5.77 -0.74 -1.83
C MET A 433 5.19 -1.55 -2.98
N SER A 434 5.77 -1.42 -4.16
CA SER A 434 5.39 -2.17 -5.35
C SER A 434 6.64 -2.63 -6.07
N LEU A 435 6.73 -3.93 -6.34
CA LEU A 435 7.79 -4.52 -7.13
C LEU A 435 7.33 -4.58 -8.59
N LEU A 436 7.95 -3.79 -9.46
CA LEU A 436 7.84 -3.91 -10.91
C LEU A 436 8.79 -5.02 -11.37
N VAL A 437 8.24 -6.00 -12.10
CA VAL A 437 8.98 -7.12 -12.66
C VAL A 437 8.74 -7.16 -14.16
N ARG A 438 9.81 -7.28 -14.93
CA ARG A 438 9.76 -7.68 -16.32
C ARG A 438 10.40 -9.05 -16.50
N GLY A 439 9.69 -9.94 -17.16
CA GLY A 439 10.15 -11.28 -17.51
C GLY A 439 8.98 -12.25 -17.68
N GLU A 440 9.00 -13.01 -18.79
CA GLU A 440 7.92 -13.94 -19.17
C GLU A 440 7.68 -15.02 -18.11
N SER A 441 8.74 -15.50 -17.47
CA SER A 441 8.66 -16.55 -16.44
C SER A 441 7.83 -16.12 -15.22
N PHE A 442 7.94 -14.86 -14.80
CA PHE A 442 7.16 -14.31 -13.70
C PHE A 442 5.72 -13.98 -14.12
N VAL A 443 5.53 -13.45 -15.33
CA VAL A 443 4.19 -13.15 -15.84
C VAL A 443 3.40 -14.44 -16.09
N ALA A 444 4.03 -15.52 -16.55
CA ALA A 444 3.39 -16.83 -16.67
C ALA A 444 2.84 -17.32 -15.31
N GLN A 445 3.63 -17.24 -14.23
CA GLN A 445 3.13 -17.55 -12.88
C GLN A 445 1.97 -16.63 -12.48
N MET A 446 2.03 -15.34 -12.82
CA MET A 446 0.93 -14.40 -12.56
C MET A 446 -0.34 -14.77 -13.32
N ARG A 447 -0.21 -15.24 -14.57
CA ARG A 447 -1.34 -15.71 -15.40
C ARG A 447 -1.99 -16.93 -14.77
N ASP A 448 -1.21 -17.84 -14.18
CA ASP A 448 -1.74 -19.00 -13.44
C ASP A 448 -2.56 -18.56 -12.21
N VAL A 449 -2.06 -17.59 -11.44
CA VAL A 449 -2.79 -17.00 -10.30
C VAL A 449 -4.11 -16.38 -10.75
N GLU A 450 -4.08 -15.55 -11.79
CA GLU A 450 -5.28 -14.92 -12.35
C GLU A 450 -6.25 -15.95 -12.92
N GLN A 451 -5.75 -17.03 -13.54
CA GLN A 451 -6.59 -18.10 -14.05
C GLN A 451 -7.29 -18.88 -12.92
N LYS A 452 -6.62 -19.08 -11.79
CA LYS A 452 -7.27 -19.60 -10.57
C LYS A 452 -8.40 -18.67 -10.12
N TYR A 453 -8.20 -17.36 -10.18
CA TYR A 453 -9.25 -16.39 -9.83
C TYR A 453 -10.43 -16.42 -10.80
N ARG A 454 -10.19 -16.51 -12.12
CA ARG A 454 -11.27 -16.68 -13.12
C ARG A 454 -12.06 -17.96 -12.89
N THR A 455 -11.37 -19.04 -12.54
CA THR A 455 -11.99 -20.36 -12.34
C THR A 455 -12.81 -20.42 -11.06
N ALA A 456 -12.33 -19.78 -9.98
CA ALA A 456 -13.04 -19.73 -8.70
C ALA A 456 -14.19 -18.70 -8.70
N GLY A 457 -13.98 -17.57 -9.36
CA GLY A 457 -14.91 -16.45 -9.40
C GLY A 457 -15.95 -16.55 -10.51
N ARG A 458 -16.71 -15.46 -10.64
CA ARG A 458 -17.69 -15.27 -11.72
C ARG A 458 -17.52 -13.91 -12.37
N GLU A 459 -17.82 -13.82 -13.67
CA GLU A 459 -17.84 -12.55 -14.39
C GLU A 459 -19.14 -11.79 -14.07
N LEU A 460 -19.03 -10.52 -13.68
CA LEU A 460 -20.15 -9.60 -13.50
C LEU A 460 -20.46 -8.95 -14.85
N THR A 461 -21.69 -9.13 -15.34
CA THR A 461 -22.13 -8.55 -16.61
C THR A 461 -22.78 -7.18 -16.42
N LEU A 462 -22.76 -6.34 -17.46
CA LEU A 462 -23.48 -5.07 -17.46
C LEU A 462 -24.99 -5.27 -17.26
N ASP A 463 -25.57 -6.30 -17.87
CA ASP A 463 -27.00 -6.62 -17.73
C ASP A 463 -27.37 -7.03 -16.29
N GLU A 464 -26.50 -7.78 -15.62
CA GLU A 464 -26.66 -8.09 -14.19
C GLU A 464 -26.59 -6.80 -13.36
N TRP A 465 -25.56 -5.98 -13.59
CA TRP A 465 -25.36 -4.73 -12.85
C TRP A 465 -26.54 -3.76 -12.97
N LEU A 466 -27.12 -3.61 -14.16
CA LEU A 466 -28.26 -2.71 -14.39
C LEU A 466 -29.57 -3.21 -13.75
N ARG A 467 -29.63 -4.47 -13.32
CA ARG A 467 -30.78 -5.04 -12.59
C ARG A 467 -30.64 -4.93 -11.07
N GLU A 468 -29.51 -4.43 -10.57
CA GLU A 468 -29.28 -4.26 -9.14
C GLU A 468 -30.35 -3.35 -8.50
N PRO A 469 -30.82 -3.65 -7.28
CA PRO A 469 -31.83 -2.84 -6.61
C PRO A 469 -31.36 -1.39 -6.40
N ALA A 470 -32.25 -0.43 -6.68
CA ALA A 470 -31.96 1.01 -6.54
C ALA A 470 -31.46 1.41 -5.13
N LYS A 471 -31.86 0.66 -4.09
CA LYS A 471 -31.36 0.88 -2.72
C LYS A 471 -29.87 0.59 -2.59
N SER A 472 -29.37 -0.45 -3.27
CA SER A 472 -27.94 -0.81 -3.25
C SER A 472 -27.12 0.24 -3.99
N THR A 473 -27.53 0.61 -5.19
CA THR A 473 -26.83 1.61 -6.02
C THR A 473 -26.91 3.03 -5.44
N PHE A 474 -27.97 3.35 -4.69
CA PHE A 474 -28.04 4.60 -3.91
C PHE A 474 -26.93 4.68 -2.86
N LEU A 475 -26.70 3.60 -2.10
CA LEU A 475 -25.61 3.54 -1.13
C LEU A 475 -24.25 3.66 -1.81
N ASP A 476 -24.07 3.02 -2.97
CA ASP A 476 -22.86 3.15 -3.77
C ASP A 476 -22.57 4.63 -4.11
N GLY A 477 -23.58 5.36 -4.58
CA GLY A 477 -23.46 6.79 -4.87
C GLY A 477 -23.13 7.67 -3.65
N VAL A 478 -23.74 7.39 -2.49
CA VAL A 478 -23.44 8.12 -1.24
C VAL A 478 -22.00 7.84 -0.78
N PHE A 479 -21.58 6.58 -0.78
CA PHE A 479 -20.26 6.21 -0.30
C PHE A 479 -19.15 6.62 -1.27
N ARG A 480 -19.43 6.80 -2.56
CA ARG A 480 -18.50 7.43 -3.50
C ARG A 480 -18.03 8.81 -3.03
N LEU A 481 -18.88 9.61 -2.40
CA LEU A 481 -18.50 10.95 -1.90
C LEU A 481 -17.45 10.90 -0.79
N THR A 482 -17.31 9.77 -0.09
CA THR A 482 -16.28 9.61 0.94
C THR A 482 -14.87 9.53 0.37
N SER A 483 -14.72 9.22 -0.92
CA SER A 483 -13.41 9.23 -1.60
C SER A 483 -12.87 10.65 -1.75
N ALA A 484 -13.75 11.66 -1.90
CA ALA A 484 -13.39 13.07 -2.05
C ALA A 484 -12.91 13.74 -0.75
N LEU A 485 -13.07 13.07 0.40
CA LEU A 485 -12.67 13.57 1.71
C LEU A 485 -11.21 13.21 2.08
N ASN A 486 -10.52 12.39 1.28
CA ASN A 486 -9.15 11.92 1.54
C ASN A 486 -8.07 12.82 0.92
#